data_AF-R7MAE7-F1
#
_entry.id   AF-R7MAE7-F1
#
_cell.length_a   1.000
_cell.length_b   1.000
_cell.length_c   1.000
_cell.angle_alpha   90.00
_cell.angle_beta   90.00
_cell.angle_gamma   90.00
#
_symmetry.space_group_name_H-M   'P 1'
#
loop_
_entity.id
_entity.type
_entity.pdbx_description
1 polymer ?
#
loop_
_entity_poly.entity_id
_entity_poly.type
_entity_poly.pdbx_seq_one_letter_code
_entity_poly.pdbx_strand_id
1 'polypeptide(L)'
;MYCKKCGFEVTDNSIKKCPKCGAKVNGLPTWAIVLIVIAVIFTIIPFALGILGVILAMTLPVLMSDTDSSQFRIKYLRTISTLNQAQLMAMAKNDGEFTNSDDIWNKGIKENTAEVVDIPEGIRLSNGVEVKYEKLRESCEPNYSKKASESTACAMLTIDVNGFSKGPNKMSTSTKIADRYSVLMYPISVVPITGSEEEKILYPQGTSN
;
A
#
# COMPACT_ATOMS: atom_id res chain seq x y z
N MET A 1 6.49 -52.91 -47.50
CA MET A 1 7.30 -52.70 -46.26
C MET A 1 7.50 -54.04 -45.56
N TYR A 2 8.62 -54.30 -44.88
CA TYR A 2 8.82 -55.60 -44.20
C TYR A 2 8.75 -55.45 -42.67
N CYS A 3 8.12 -56.42 -42.00
CA CYS A 3 8.05 -56.44 -40.55
C CYS A 3 9.43 -56.79 -39.96
N LYS A 4 10.07 -55.86 -39.25
CA LYS A 4 11.39 -56.06 -38.64
C LYS A 4 11.47 -57.22 -37.63
N LYS A 5 10.34 -57.68 -37.08
CA LYS A 5 10.31 -58.75 -36.08
C LYS A 5 10.20 -60.16 -36.68
N CYS A 6 9.50 -60.31 -37.81
CA CYS A 6 9.19 -61.64 -38.38
C CYS A 6 9.49 -61.77 -39.88
N GLY A 7 10.06 -60.73 -40.50
CA GLY A 7 10.46 -60.74 -41.92
C GLY A 7 9.30 -60.75 -42.92
N PHE A 8 8.04 -60.72 -42.46
CA PHE A 8 6.88 -60.76 -43.33
C PHE A 8 6.76 -59.48 -44.17
N GLU A 9 6.61 -59.62 -45.49
CA GLU A 9 6.32 -58.52 -46.39
C GLU A 9 4.86 -58.08 -46.25
N VAL A 10 4.67 -56.81 -45.94
CA VAL A 10 3.37 -56.15 -45.88
C VAL A 10 3.24 -55.26 -47.12
N THR A 11 2.26 -55.57 -47.94
CA THR A 11 2.00 -54.94 -49.25
C THR A 11 1.16 -53.66 -49.16
N ASP A 12 0.48 -53.42 -48.03
CA ASP A 12 -0.38 -52.25 -47.80
C ASP A 12 0.14 -51.36 -46.68
N ASN A 13 0.48 -50.11 -47.02
CA ASN A 13 1.02 -49.10 -46.10
C ASN A 13 0.03 -48.63 -45.02
N SER A 14 -1.26 -48.94 -45.17
CA SER A 14 -2.33 -48.66 -44.20
C SER A 14 -2.26 -49.55 -42.97
N ILE A 15 -1.60 -50.72 -43.09
CA ILE A 15 -1.52 -51.74 -42.05
C ILE A 15 -0.51 -51.29 -40.98
N LYS A 16 -1.00 -50.90 -39.80
CA LYS A 16 -0.16 -50.41 -38.69
C LYS A 16 0.43 -51.54 -37.81
N LYS A 17 -0.14 -52.75 -37.86
CA LYS A 17 0.30 -53.93 -37.11
C LYS A 17 0.49 -55.12 -38.06
N CYS A 18 1.61 -55.82 -37.94
CA CYS A 18 1.92 -57.00 -38.73
C CYS A 18 0.85 -58.08 -38.50
N PRO A 19 0.21 -58.61 -39.56
CA PRO A 19 -0.82 -59.66 -39.44
C PRO A 19 -0.29 -60.96 -38.81
N LYS A 20 1.01 -61.24 -38.99
CA LYS A 20 1.63 -62.52 -38.58
C LYS A 20 2.12 -62.54 -37.13
N CYS A 21 2.57 -61.40 -36.60
CA CYS A 21 3.20 -61.35 -35.28
C CYS A 21 2.74 -60.17 -34.39
N GLY A 22 1.75 -59.40 -34.85
CA GLY A 22 1.17 -58.26 -34.12
C GLY A 22 2.09 -57.05 -33.93
N ALA A 23 3.34 -57.09 -34.41
CA ALA A 23 4.32 -56.02 -34.21
C ALA A 23 3.97 -54.78 -35.05
N LYS A 24 4.18 -53.57 -34.52
CA LYS A 24 3.96 -52.33 -35.27
C LYS A 24 4.94 -52.25 -36.45
N VAL A 25 4.43 -52.08 -37.65
CA VAL A 25 5.24 -52.01 -38.89
C VAL A 25 5.49 -50.59 -39.37
N ASN A 26 4.59 -49.65 -39.02
CA ASN A 26 4.70 -48.22 -39.31
C ASN A 26 4.62 -47.39 -38.01
N GLY A 27 5.69 -47.47 -37.21
CA GLY A 27 5.91 -46.56 -36.09
C GLY A 27 6.96 -45.52 -36.50
N LEU A 28 6.64 -44.24 -36.29
CA LEU A 28 7.61 -43.16 -36.45
C LEU A 28 8.84 -43.50 -35.58
N PRO A 29 10.07 -43.43 -36.11
CA PRO A 29 11.24 -43.84 -35.35
C PRO A 29 11.39 -42.99 -34.08
N THR A 30 11.88 -43.60 -32.99
CA THR A 30 11.92 -42.98 -31.67
C THR A 30 12.64 -41.63 -31.67
N TRP A 31 13.69 -41.47 -32.46
CA TRP A 31 14.42 -40.20 -32.62
C TRP A 31 13.54 -39.09 -33.23
N ALA A 32 12.64 -39.42 -34.16
CA ALA A 32 11.72 -38.46 -34.75
C ALA A 32 10.63 -38.04 -33.76
N ILE A 33 10.16 -38.96 -32.90
CA ILE A 33 9.24 -38.63 -31.81
C ILE A 33 9.89 -37.65 -30.83
N VAL A 34 11.16 -37.88 -30.47
CA VAL A 34 11.93 -36.99 -29.58
C VAL A 34 12.08 -35.59 -30.17
N LEU A 35 12.41 -35.48 -31.47
CA LEU A 35 12.53 -34.16 -32.13
C LEU A 35 11.20 -33.41 -32.18
N ILE A 36 10.09 -34.11 -32.42
CA ILE A 36 8.74 -33.50 -32.40
C ILE A 36 8.42 -32.97 -31.00
N VAL A 37 8.67 -33.76 -29.96
CA VAL A 37 8.43 -33.33 -28.57
C VAL A 37 9.27 -32.10 -28.22
N ILE A 38 10.55 -32.08 -28.60
CA ILE A 38 11.44 -30.94 -28.40
C ILE A 38 10.91 -29.69 -29.14
N ALA A 39 10.54 -29.82 -30.42
CA ALA A 39 10.01 -28.70 -31.20
C ALA A 39 8.72 -28.11 -30.61
N VAL A 40 7.83 -28.96 -30.07
CA VAL A 40 6.59 -28.53 -29.41
C VAL A 40 6.88 -27.78 -28.10
N ILE A 41 7.83 -28.26 -27.30
CA ILE A 41 8.24 -27.61 -26.05
C ILE A 41 8.85 -26.23 -26.33
N PHE A 42 9.76 -26.14 -27.31
CA PHE A 42 10.42 -24.89 -27.68
C PHE A 42 9.49 -23.85 -28.35
N THR A 43 8.33 -24.25 -28.85
CA THR A 43 7.38 -23.32 -29.48
C THR A 43 6.26 -22.89 -28.53
N ILE A 44 5.71 -23.82 -27.73
CA ILE A 44 4.57 -23.54 -26.85
C ILE A 44 4.99 -22.80 -25.58
N ILE A 45 6.10 -23.19 -24.95
CA ILE A 45 6.51 -22.60 -23.67
C ILE A 45 6.84 -21.10 -23.80
N PRO A 46 7.62 -20.64 -24.81
CA PRO A 46 7.90 -19.22 -24.95
C PRO A 46 6.66 -18.38 -25.28
N PHE A 47 5.73 -18.94 -26.07
CA PHE A 47 4.46 -18.27 -26.37
C PHE A 47 3.59 -18.10 -25.11
N ALA A 48 3.46 -19.17 -24.31
CA ALA A 48 2.70 -19.11 -23.07
C ALA A 48 3.32 -18.15 -22.05
N LEU A 49 4.65 -18.18 -21.88
CA LEU A 49 5.37 -17.26 -21.00
C LEU A 49 5.31 -15.81 -21.49
N GLY A 50 5.40 -15.58 -22.80
CA GLY A 50 5.29 -14.24 -23.40
C GLY A 50 3.92 -13.62 -23.17
N ILE A 51 2.84 -14.39 -23.34
CA ILE A 51 1.47 -13.91 -23.08
C ILE A 51 1.27 -13.62 -21.59
N LEU A 52 1.70 -14.52 -20.71
CA LEU A 52 1.63 -14.29 -19.26
C LEU A 52 2.44 -13.06 -18.82
N GLY A 53 3.62 -12.82 -19.43
CA GLY A 53 4.46 -11.66 -19.16
C GLY A 53 3.80 -10.33 -19.54
N VAL A 54 3.12 -10.27 -20.67
CA VAL A 54 2.37 -9.06 -21.11
C VAL A 54 1.17 -8.78 -20.20
N ILE A 55 0.42 -9.83 -19.83
CA ILE A 55 -0.76 -9.68 -18.95
C ILE A 55 -0.33 -9.21 -17.55
N LEU A 56 0.76 -9.75 -17.01
CA LEU A 56 1.31 -9.28 -15.73
C LEU A 56 1.83 -7.84 -15.82
N ALA A 57 2.51 -7.47 -16.92
CA ALA A 57 2.98 -6.10 -17.13
C ALA A 57 1.83 -5.08 -17.20
N MET A 58 0.67 -5.48 -17.70
CA MET A 58 -0.52 -4.63 -17.76
C MET A 58 -1.34 -4.60 -16.46
N THR A 59 -1.28 -5.66 -15.63
CA THR A 59 -2.08 -5.76 -14.39
C THR A 59 -1.33 -5.31 -13.12
N LEU A 60 0.01 -5.30 -13.13
CA LEU A 60 0.83 -4.80 -12.01
C LEU A 60 0.68 -3.29 -11.71
N PRO A 61 0.61 -2.37 -12.70
CA PRO A 61 0.58 -0.94 -12.41
C PRO A 61 -0.65 -0.49 -11.60
N VAL A 62 -1.78 -1.21 -11.74
CA VAL A 62 -3.07 -0.86 -11.11
C VAL A 62 -3.18 -1.35 -9.67
N LEU A 63 -2.57 -2.50 -9.35
CA LEU A 63 -2.65 -3.06 -7.99
C LEU A 63 -1.77 -2.30 -6.99
N MET A 64 -0.69 -1.66 -7.44
CA MET A 64 0.22 -0.90 -6.57
C MET A 64 -0.36 0.46 -6.14
N SER A 65 -1.16 1.13 -6.98
CA SER A 65 -1.75 2.43 -6.64
C SER A 65 -2.82 2.36 -5.55
N ASP A 66 -3.57 1.26 -5.50
CA ASP A 66 -4.63 1.07 -4.50
C ASP A 66 -4.09 0.58 -3.15
N THR A 67 -2.97 -0.15 -3.13
CA THR A 67 -2.31 -0.53 -1.88
C THR A 67 -1.72 0.67 -1.16
N ASP A 68 -1.05 1.58 -1.88
CA ASP A 68 -0.40 2.74 -1.26
C ASP A 68 -1.41 3.70 -0.63
N SER A 69 -2.52 3.97 -1.32
CA SER A 69 -3.61 4.80 -0.83
C SER A 69 -4.25 4.24 0.46
N SER A 70 -4.44 2.91 0.53
CA SER A 70 -4.95 2.24 1.73
C SER A 70 -3.97 2.34 2.92
N GLN A 71 -2.67 2.18 2.66
CA GLN A 71 -1.63 2.26 3.67
C GLN A 71 -1.46 3.69 4.18
N PHE A 72 -1.54 4.69 3.30
CA PHE A 72 -1.47 6.10 3.67
C PHE A 72 -2.60 6.50 4.60
N ARG A 73 -3.83 6.08 4.30
CA ARG A 73 -4.97 6.29 5.21
C ARG A 73 -4.72 5.64 6.58
N ILE A 74 -4.27 4.38 6.62
CA ILE A 74 -4.00 3.69 7.89
C ILE A 74 -2.91 4.41 8.69
N LYS A 75 -1.83 4.85 8.04
CA LYS A 75 -0.76 5.62 8.68
C LYS A 75 -1.25 6.95 9.22
N TYR A 76 -2.10 7.66 8.48
CA TYR A 76 -2.74 8.90 8.94
C TYR A 76 -3.57 8.66 10.21
N LEU A 77 -4.49 7.68 10.19
CA LEU A 77 -5.34 7.35 11.35
C LEU A 77 -4.51 6.98 12.60
N ARG A 78 -3.45 6.18 12.40
CA ARG A 78 -2.51 5.83 13.48
C ARG A 78 -1.78 7.06 14.02
N THR A 79 -1.31 7.94 13.15
CA THR A 79 -0.61 9.16 13.55
C THR A 79 -1.50 10.04 14.42
N ILE A 80 -2.74 10.28 14.01
CA ILE A 80 -3.71 11.03 14.82
C ILE A 80 -3.94 10.36 16.17
N SER A 81 -4.10 9.05 16.21
CA SER A 81 -4.27 8.31 17.47
C SER A 81 -3.04 8.42 18.38
N THR A 82 -1.83 8.32 17.83
CA THR A 82 -0.57 8.47 18.57
C THR A 82 -0.42 9.87 19.14
N LEU A 83 -0.68 10.92 18.34
CA LEU A 83 -0.58 12.31 18.81
C LEU A 83 -1.58 12.62 19.93
N ASN A 84 -2.83 12.17 19.78
CA ASN A 84 -3.84 12.32 20.84
C ASN A 84 -3.46 11.57 22.12
N GLN A 85 -2.92 10.34 22.00
CA GLN A 85 -2.43 9.59 23.16
C GLN A 85 -1.27 10.29 23.86
N ALA A 86 -0.32 10.87 23.11
CA ALA A 86 0.80 11.62 23.66
C ALA A 86 0.30 12.82 24.49
N GLN A 87 -0.64 13.60 23.96
CA GLN A 87 -1.22 14.75 24.67
C GLN A 87 -1.97 14.32 25.94
N LEU A 88 -2.75 13.24 25.88
CA LEU A 88 -3.44 12.69 27.06
C LEU A 88 -2.45 12.23 28.14
N MET A 89 -1.35 11.57 27.74
CA MET A 89 -0.28 11.19 28.67
C MET A 89 0.40 12.42 29.27
N ALA A 90 0.63 13.46 28.47
CA ALA A 90 1.25 14.69 28.94
C ALA A 90 0.35 15.42 29.95
N MET A 91 -0.97 15.50 29.69
CA MET A 91 -1.93 16.06 30.64
C MET A 91 -1.97 15.29 31.95
N ALA A 92 -1.93 13.95 31.89
CA ALA A 92 -1.88 13.11 33.08
C ALA A 92 -0.59 13.28 33.90
N LYS A 93 0.54 13.61 33.26
CA LYS A 93 1.84 13.81 33.94
C LYS A 93 1.99 15.19 34.58
N ASN A 94 1.30 16.21 34.09
CA ASN A 94 1.55 17.61 34.44
C ASN A 94 0.41 18.27 35.24
N ASP A 95 -0.50 17.48 35.84
CA ASP A 95 -1.63 17.96 36.65
C ASP A 95 -2.51 19.03 35.99
N GLY A 96 -2.55 19.05 34.66
CA GLY A 96 -3.42 19.91 33.85
C GLY A 96 -2.83 21.26 33.43
N GLU A 97 -3.17 21.62 32.19
CA GLU A 97 -3.04 22.94 31.54
C GLU A 97 -1.70 23.29 30.88
N PHE A 98 -1.44 22.64 29.75
CA PHE A 98 -0.70 23.28 28.67
C PHE A 98 -1.64 24.18 27.86
N THR A 99 -1.56 25.49 28.05
CA THR A 99 -2.28 26.46 27.23
C THR A 99 -1.39 27.08 26.16
N ASN A 100 -0.07 27.09 26.36
CA ASN A 100 0.88 27.60 25.38
C ASN A 100 1.13 26.60 24.24
N SER A 101 1.09 27.06 22.99
CA SER A 101 1.25 26.21 21.80
C SER A 101 2.60 25.51 21.71
N ASP A 102 3.69 26.13 22.14
CA ASP A 102 5.02 25.50 22.14
C ASP A 102 5.15 24.46 23.25
N ASP A 103 4.53 24.69 24.41
CA ASP A 103 4.49 23.70 25.48
C ASP A 103 3.66 22.48 25.06
N ILE A 104 2.50 22.70 24.42
CA ILE A 104 1.68 21.61 23.87
C ILE A 104 2.48 20.82 22.82
N TRP A 105 3.24 21.50 21.97
CA TRP A 105 4.07 20.84 20.96
C TRP A 105 5.22 20.06 21.60
N ASN A 106 6.07 20.73 22.38
CA ASN A 106 7.30 20.13 22.90
C ASN A 106 7.02 19.14 24.04
N LYS A 107 6.30 19.56 25.08
CA LYS A 107 5.99 18.72 26.25
C LYS A 107 4.78 17.84 25.99
N GLY A 108 3.75 18.37 25.32
CA GLY A 108 2.52 17.63 25.04
C GLY A 108 2.72 16.52 24.01
N ILE A 109 3.43 16.79 22.92
CA ILE A 109 3.59 15.85 21.81
C ILE A 109 4.98 15.22 21.77
N LYS A 110 6.07 15.99 21.66
CA LYS A 110 7.40 15.41 21.41
C LYS A 110 7.88 14.51 22.53
N GLU A 111 7.84 14.98 23.76
CA GLU A 111 8.32 14.24 24.94
C GLU A 111 7.46 13.01 25.28
N ASN A 112 6.21 12.97 24.82
CA ASN A 112 5.26 11.89 25.10
C ASN A 112 4.98 10.98 23.90
N THR A 113 5.64 11.22 22.77
CA THR A 113 5.60 10.32 21.62
C THR A 113 6.88 9.50 21.56
N ALA A 114 6.74 8.18 21.48
CA ALA A 114 7.90 7.29 21.40
C ALA A 114 8.65 7.47 20.06
N GLU A 115 9.98 7.40 20.12
CA GLU A 115 10.86 7.33 18.95
C GLU A 115 10.72 8.51 17.97
N VAL A 116 10.71 9.72 18.53
CA VAL A 116 10.69 10.98 17.79
C VAL A 116 12.11 11.44 17.45
N VAL A 117 12.29 11.91 16.21
CA VAL A 117 13.48 12.65 15.77
C VAL A 117 13.06 14.06 15.40
N ASP A 118 13.71 15.08 15.97
CA ASP A 118 13.50 16.46 15.56
C ASP A 118 13.95 16.68 14.11
N ILE A 119 13.10 17.36 13.34
CA ILE A 119 13.40 17.84 11.98
C ILE A 119 13.11 19.35 11.93
N PRO A 120 13.60 20.08 10.92
CA PRO A 120 13.23 21.48 10.75
C PRO A 120 11.71 21.64 10.74
N GLU A 121 11.22 22.53 11.63
CA GLU A 121 9.79 22.86 11.77
C GLU A 121 8.89 21.66 12.14
N GLY A 122 9.42 20.58 12.71
CA GLY A 122 8.62 19.38 12.89
C GLY A 122 9.27 18.23 13.65
N ILE A 123 8.66 17.06 13.50
CA ILE A 123 9.17 15.79 13.97
C ILE A 123 9.06 14.71 12.90
N ARG A 124 9.92 13.72 13.00
CA ARG A 124 9.84 12.46 12.27
C ARG A 124 9.61 11.32 13.25
N LEU A 125 8.59 10.51 12.97
CA LEU A 125 8.24 9.30 13.72
C LEU A 125 9.03 8.10 13.17
N SER A 126 9.19 7.06 13.97
CA SER A 126 9.93 5.84 13.58
C SER A 126 9.31 5.10 12.38
N ASN A 127 8.01 5.25 12.16
CA ASN A 127 7.29 4.68 11.02
C ASN A 127 7.48 5.47 9.70
N GLY A 128 8.34 6.50 9.70
CA GLY A 128 8.68 7.34 8.55
C GLY A 128 7.68 8.44 8.26
N VAL A 129 6.67 8.64 9.11
CA VAL A 129 5.77 9.79 9.04
C VAL A 129 6.51 11.03 9.52
N GLU A 130 6.34 12.15 8.82
CA GLU A 130 6.83 13.45 9.24
C GLU A 130 5.65 14.38 9.56
N VAL A 131 5.76 15.11 10.65
CA VAL A 131 4.74 16.05 11.11
C VAL A 131 5.38 17.42 11.26
N LYS A 132 4.96 18.37 10.44
CA LYS A 132 5.36 19.78 10.57
C LYS A 132 4.41 20.52 11.49
N TYR A 133 4.97 21.41 12.28
CA TYR A 133 4.30 22.26 13.25
C TYR A 133 4.35 23.71 12.78
N GLU A 134 3.18 24.30 12.61
CA GLU A 134 3.02 25.73 12.33
C GLU A 134 2.17 26.35 13.43
N LYS A 135 2.81 27.18 14.26
CA LYS A 135 2.14 27.91 15.33
C LYS A 135 1.13 28.90 14.74
N LEU A 136 -0.14 28.77 15.12
CA LEU A 136 -1.20 29.72 14.76
C LEU A 136 -1.40 30.76 15.86
N ARG A 137 -1.19 30.37 17.12
CA ARG A 137 -1.38 31.21 18.31
C ARG A 137 -0.37 30.91 19.38
N GLU A 138 -0.16 31.86 20.29
CA GLU A 138 0.70 31.66 21.44
C GLU A 138 0.00 30.87 22.56
N SER A 139 -1.27 31.18 22.83
CA SER A 139 -2.08 30.53 23.87
C SER A 139 -3.41 30.05 23.30
N CYS A 140 -3.92 28.97 23.87
CA CYS A 140 -5.15 28.29 23.44
C CYS A 140 -6.11 28.09 24.61
N GLU A 141 -7.40 28.06 24.28
CA GLU A 141 -8.41 27.62 25.24
C GLU A 141 -8.42 26.09 25.35
N PRO A 142 -8.64 25.55 26.56
CA PRO A 142 -8.65 24.10 26.81
C PRO A 142 -9.82 23.37 26.13
N ASN A 143 -10.86 24.09 25.70
CA ASN A 143 -12.12 23.49 25.29
C ASN A 143 -12.51 23.88 23.86
N TYR A 144 -12.33 22.94 22.94
CA TYR A 144 -12.74 23.07 21.55
C TYR A 144 -14.21 22.65 21.40
N SER A 145 -15.12 23.58 21.65
CA SER A 145 -16.58 23.35 21.59
C SER A 145 -17.13 23.71 20.21
N LYS A 146 -17.13 22.71 19.32
CA LYS A 146 -18.06 22.48 18.18
C LYS A 146 -17.66 22.80 16.73
N LYS A 147 -16.63 23.58 16.37
CA LYS A 147 -16.17 23.70 14.95
C LYS A 147 -14.67 24.00 14.76
N ALA A 148 -13.90 23.02 14.26
CA ALA A 148 -12.47 22.99 14.36
C ALA A 148 -11.98 23.87 13.23
N SER A 149 -11.33 24.95 13.60
CA SER A 149 -10.86 25.95 12.64
C SER A 149 -9.48 26.44 13.04
N GLU A 150 -8.74 26.94 12.06
CA GLU A 150 -7.48 27.63 12.32
C GLU A 150 -7.67 28.82 13.28
N SER A 151 -8.84 29.45 13.24
CA SER A 151 -9.20 30.58 14.11
C SER A 151 -9.46 30.19 15.57
N THR A 152 -9.40 28.90 15.93
CA THR A 152 -9.59 28.39 17.29
C THR A 152 -8.44 27.51 17.77
N ALA A 153 -7.61 27.01 16.86
CA ALA A 153 -6.53 26.08 17.16
C ALA A 153 -5.25 26.75 17.68
N CYS A 154 -4.40 25.94 18.31
CA CYS A 154 -3.06 26.31 18.73
C CYS A 154 -2.08 26.40 17.56
N ALA A 155 -2.13 25.37 16.73
CA ALA A 155 -1.22 25.17 15.63
C ALA A 155 -1.90 24.36 14.54
N MET A 156 -1.42 24.52 13.33
CA MET A 156 -1.66 23.61 12.24
C MET A 156 -0.54 22.57 12.23
N LEU A 157 -0.92 21.30 12.14
CA LEU A 157 0.01 20.21 11.92
C LEU A 157 -0.18 19.70 10.49
N THR A 158 0.90 19.71 9.71
CA THR A 158 0.91 19.05 8.40
C THR A 158 1.53 17.67 8.58
N ILE A 159 0.73 16.63 8.35
CA ILE A 159 1.17 15.24 8.43
C ILE A 159 1.47 14.75 7.02
N ASP A 160 2.66 14.23 6.83
CA ASP A 160 3.11 13.59 5.61
C ASP A 160 3.49 12.13 5.90
N VAL A 161 2.68 11.18 5.41
CA VAL A 161 2.73 9.78 5.87
C VAL A 161 3.84 8.92 5.25
N ASN A 162 4.47 9.41 4.18
CA ASN A 162 5.67 8.83 3.58
C ASN A 162 6.91 9.72 3.78
N GLY A 163 6.71 10.96 4.26
CA GLY A 163 7.72 11.95 4.61
C GLY A 163 7.86 13.02 3.52
N PHE A 164 8.07 14.28 3.91
CA PHE A 164 8.05 15.45 3.03
C PHE A 164 9.08 15.40 1.88
N SER A 165 10.15 14.60 2.06
CA SER A 165 11.18 14.40 1.04
C SER A 165 10.78 13.39 -0.04
N LYS A 166 9.69 12.63 0.15
CA LYS A 166 9.20 11.62 -0.80
C LYS A 166 7.94 12.13 -1.46
N GLY A 167 7.90 12.15 -2.80
CA GLY A 167 6.65 12.42 -3.53
C GLY A 167 5.60 11.33 -3.25
N PRO A 168 4.31 11.56 -3.56
CA PRO A 168 3.75 12.65 -4.36
C PRO A 168 3.60 14.01 -3.68
N ASN A 169 3.67 14.12 -2.35
CA ASN A 169 3.58 15.36 -1.58
C ASN A 169 2.28 16.15 -1.84
N LYS A 170 1.13 15.45 -1.84
CA LYS A 170 -0.20 15.99 -2.19
C LYS A 170 -1.19 15.82 -1.06
N MET A 171 -2.07 16.81 -0.92
CA MET A 171 -3.19 16.74 0.02
C MET A 171 -4.14 15.60 -0.37
N SER A 172 -4.51 14.82 0.63
CA SER A 172 -5.48 13.74 0.51
C SER A 172 -6.90 14.28 0.50
N THR A 173 -7.76 13.71 -0.33
CA THR A 173 -9.20 13.94 -0.30
C THR A 173 -9.95 12.68 0.06
N SER A 174 -11.23 12.79 0.43
CA SER A 174 -12.07 11.63 0.75
C SER A 174 -12.25 10.67 -0.42
N THR A 175 -12.09 11.16 -1.65
CA THR A 175 -12.19 10.40 -2.90
C THR A 175 -10.84 9.99 -3.47
N LYS A 176 -9.75 10.67 -3.08
CA LYS A 176 -8.40 10.42 -3.58
C LYS A 176 -7.40 10.57 -2.45
N ILE A 177 -7.06 9.44 -1.84
CA ILE A 177 -6.05 9.40 -0.79
C ILE A 177 -4.65 9.58 -1.41
N ALA A 178 -3.93 10.57 -0.90
CA ALA A 178 -2.53 10.85 -1.21
C ALA A 178 -1.72 10.70 0.10
N ASP A 179 -0.67 11.50 0.30
CA ASP A 179 0.26 11.36 1.42
C ASP A 179 0.21 12.50 2.45
N ARG A 180 -0.38 13.65 2.13
CA ARG A 180 -0.47 14.79 3.06
C ARG A 180 -1.87 15.02 3.63
N TYR A 181 -1.91 15.49 4.87
CA TYR A 181 -3.12 15.79 5.63
C TYR A 181 -2.88 17.02 6.52
N SER A 182 -3.88 17.89 6.63
CA SER A 182 -3.84 19.03 7.56
C SER A 182 -4.78 18.78 8.74
N VAL A 183 -4.23 18.91 9.95
CA VAL A 183 -5.00 18.80 11.19
C VAL A 183 -4.64 19.93 12.14
N LEU A 184 -5.52 20.16 13.11
CA LEU A 184 -5.41 21.22 14.09
C LEU A 184 -5.03 20.64 15.44
N MET A 185 -4.07 21.30 16.08
CA MET A 185 -3.64 20.99 17.44
C MET A 185 -4.40 21.88 18.44
N TYR A 186 -4.95 21.24 19.47
CA TYR A 186 -5.55 21.83 20.67
C TYR A 186 -4.84 21.26 21.90
N PRO A 187 -5.07 21.83 23.11
CA PRO A 187 -4.38 21.38 24.33
C PRO A 187 -4.45 19.88 24.60
N ILE A 188 -5.61 19.25 24.36
CA ILE A 188 -5.86 17.83 24.64
C ILE A 188 -6.23 17.01 23.42
N SER A 189 -6.18 17.60 22.23
CA SER A 189 -6.59 16.88 21.02
C SER A 189 -5.91 17.36 19.76
N VAL A 190 -5.74 16.44 18.82
CA VAL A 190 -5.41 16.71 17.42
C VAL A 190 -6.57 16.24 16.56
N VAL A 191 -7.20 17.16 15.85
CA VAL A 191 -8.44 16.92 15.09
C VAL A 191 -8.39 17.58 13.71
N PRO A 192 -9.04 17.01 12.69
CA PRO A 192 -9.15 17.65 11.39
C PRO A 192 -10.02 18.91 11.46
N ILE A 193 -9.85 19.80 10.47
CA ILE A 193 -10.71 20.98 10.30
C ILE A 193 -12.15 20.51 10.06
N THR A 194 -13.13 21.14 10.70
CA THR A 194 -14.54 20.76 10.51
C THR A 194 -14.99 21.04 9.08
N GLY A 195 -15.60 20.06 8.43
CA GLY A 195 -16.02 20.06 7.03
C GLY A 195 -14.93 19.71 6.03
N SER A 196 -13.69 19.46 6.48
CA SER A 196 -12.57 19.13 5.60
C SER A 196 -12.67 17.72 5.02
N GLU A 197 -11.84 17.45 3.99
CA GLU A 197 -11.72 16.11 3.45
C GLU A 197 -11.07 15.16 4.45
N GLU A 198 -10.13 15.65 5.25
CA GLU A 198 -9.47 14.92 6.34
C GLU A 198 -10.46 14.47 7.42
N GLU A 199 -11.48 15.29 7.71
CA GLU A 199 -12.58 14.90 8.61
C GLU A 199 -13.37 13.74 8.04
N LYS A 200 -13.70 13.76 6.74
CA LYS A 200 -14.39 12.66 6.07
C LYS A 200 -13.55 11.39 6.00
N ILE A 201 -12.22 11.51 5.94
CA ILE A 201 -11.30 10.35 5.93
C ILE A 201 -11.23 9.72 7.33
N LEU A 202 -11.17 10.55 8.37
CA LEU A 202 -11.11 10.15 9.78
C LEU A 202 -12.45 9.59 10.27
N TYR A 203 -13.54 10.26 9.91
CA TYR A 203 -14.92 9.94 10.25
C TYR A 203 -15.71 9.69 8.96
N PRO A 204 -15.52 8.54 8.28
CA PRO A 204 -16.30 8.22 7.10
C PRO A 204 -17.78 8.23 7.46
N GLN A 205 -18.57 9.01 6.73
CA GLN A 205 -20.03 9.05 6.87
C GLN A 205 -20.57 7.64 6.61
N GLY A 206 -20.85 6.89 7.69
CA GLY A 206 -21.12 5.45 7.59
C GLY A 206 -21.15 4.64 8.90
N THR A 207 -21.23 5.27 10.06
CA THR A 207 -21.75 4.62 11.29
C THR A 207 -22.83 5.50 11.90
N SER A 208 -23.96 5.57 11.21
CA SER A 208 -25.23 5.89 11.86
C SER A 208 -25.55 4.76 12.84
N ASN A 209 -25.68 5.10 14.12
CA ASN A 209 -26.60 4.37 15.00
C ASN A 209 -28.02 4.58 14.50
#